data_AF-A0A0C4E5D4-F1
#
_entry.id   AF-A0A0C4E5D4-F1
#
_cell.length_a   1.000
_cell.length_b   1.000
_cell.length_c   1.000
_cell.angle_alpha   90.00
_cell.angle_beta   90.00
_cell.angle_gamma   90.00
#
_symmetry.space_group_name_H-M   'P 1'
#
loop_
_entity.id
_entity.type
_entity.pdbx_description
1 polymer ?
#
loop_
_entity_poly.entity_id
_entity_poly.type
_entity_poly.pdbx_seq_one_letter_code
_entity_poly.pdbx_strand_id
1 'polypeptide(L)'
;MSSLLDLDHDTMGEKCPSCNALRYLNPDMVLKTNEKCYHQICDTCVRHNYENGQARCLIKGCEKILRMQDWRTAFFGDLDVEREVDVRRRVARVFNQTGDDFESLQAYNDYLDMVETLVFDLNLSATMPSTRPRSSAAAARLPRPRARPPAARRRAEAAAARRREARELDLEE
;
A
#
# COMPACT_ATOMS: atom_id res chain seq x y z
N MET A 1 31.26 1.20 -27.68
CA MET A 1 30.93 -0.14 -27.13
C MET A 1 31.58 -0.22 -25.76
N SER A 2 30.82 -0.64 -24.74
CA SER A 2 31.08 -0.45 -23.28
C SER A 2 30.60 0.93 -22.79
N SER A 3 29.73 1.12 -21.79
CA SER A 3 29.11 0.21 -20.81
C SER A 3 27.59 0.39 -20.87
N LEU A 4 26.85 -0.71 -21.07
CA LEU A 4 25.38 -0.78 -21.01
C LEU A 4 24.95 -1.54 -19.75
N LEU A 5 25.82 -1.59 -18.73
CA LEU A 5 25.60 -2.26 -17.44
C LEU A 5 26.13 -1.43 -16.28
N ASP A 6 25.93 -0.11 -16.31
CA ASP A 6 25.94 0.70 -15.08
C ASP A 6 24.49 0.79 -14.57
N LEU A 7 23.89 -0.38 -14.32
CA LEU A 7 22.68 -0.45 -13.50
C LEU A 7 23.15 -0.36 -12.04
N ASP A 8 23.44 0.88 -11.62
CA ASP A 8 23.54 1.25 -10.21
C ASP A 8 22.15 1.11 -9.57
N HIS A 9 21.67 -0.12 -9.45
CA HIS A 9 20.44 -0.47 -8.72
C HIS A 9 20.65 -0.41 -7.20
N ASP A 10 21.91 -0.31 -6.74
CA ASP A 10 22.28 -0.40 -5.31
C ASP A 10 22.50 0.96 -4.60
N THR A 11 22.32 2.12 -5.26
CA THR A 11 22.54 3.43 -4.61
C THR A 11 21.27 4.15 -4.12
N MET A 12 20.09 3.53 -4.25
CA MET A 12 18.78 4.10 -3.87
C MET A 12 18.47 3.96 -2.37
N GLY A 13 19.45 4.26 -1.53
CA GLY A 13 19.31 4.17 -0.07
C GLY A 13 20.49 4.71 0.74
N GLU A 14 21.55 5.13 0.06
CA GLU A 14 22.79 5.55 0.71
C GLU A 14 22.93 7.07 0.83
N LYS A 15 22.19 7.85 0.04
CA LYS A 15 22.27 9.32 0.03
C LYS A 15 20.91 9.98 0.06
N CYS A 16 20.80 11.08 0.80
CA CYS A 16 19.59 11.90 0.75
C CYS A 16 19.58 12.76 -0.52
N PRO A 17 18.56 12.68 -1.39
CA PRO A 17 18.53 13.47 -2.63
C PRO A 17 18.35 14.99 -2.41
N SER A 18 17.96 15.44 -1.21
CA SER A 18 17.79 16.87 -0.91
C SER A 18 19.08 17.53 -0.40
N CYS A 19 19.76 16.93 0.57
CA CYS A 19 20.96 17.50 1.19
C CYS A 19 22.26 16.80 0.78
N ASN A 20 22.16 15.74 -0.02
CA ASN A 20 23.26 14.88 -0.45
C ASN A 20 24.07 14.27 0.71
N ALA A 21 23.49 14.21 1.91
CA ALA A 21 24.11 13.54 3.04
C ALA A 21 24.20 12.04 2.80
N LEU A 22 25.38 11.47 3.02
CA LEU A 22 25.66 10.04 2.88
C LEU A 22 25.41 9.33 4.21
N ARG A 23 24.77 8.16 4.15
CA ARG A 23 24.53 7.27 5.30
C ARG A 23 25.83 6.75 5.91
N TYR A 24 26.87 6.55 5.10
CA TYR A 24 28.20 6.15 5.60
C TYR A 24 28.80 7.18 6.56
N LEU A 25 28.60 8.47 6.28
CA LEU A 25 29.13 9.56 7.12
C LEU A 25 28.27 9.84 8.35
N ASN A 26 26.96 9.51 8.28
CA ASN A 26 26.00 9.73 9.36
C ASN A 26 25.21 8.43 9.59
N PRO A 27 25.72 7.50 10.41
CA PRO A 27 25.11 6.18 10.58
C PRO A 27 23.72 6.23 11.23
N ASP A 28 23.44 7.24 12.04
CA ASP A 28 22.13 7.45 12.69
C ASP A 28 21.09 8.09 11.77
N MET A 29 21.46 8.43 10.52
CA MET A 29 20.54 9.04 9.57
C MET A 29 19.53 8.02 9.06
N VAL A 30 18.25 8.26 9.35
CA VAL A 30 17.14 7.45 8.84
C VAL A 30 16.49 8.15 7.64
N LEU A 31 16.36 7.42 6.53
CA LEU A 31 15.57 7.85 5.38
C LEU A 31 14.09 7.51 5.60
N LYS A 32 13.23 8.51 5.44
CA LYS A 32 11.77 8.39 5.51
C LYS A 32 11.16 8.49 4.11
N THR A 33 10.08 7.77 3.91
CA THR A 33 9.29 7.69 2.69
C THR A 33 7.87 8.18 2.96
N ASN A 34 7.25 8.82 1.97
CA ASN A 34 5.85 9.24 2.04
C ASN A 34 4.97 8.43 1.07
N GLU A 35 3.77 8.02 1.49
CA GLU A 35 2.86 7.16 0.71
C GLU A 35 2.29 7.82 -0.56
N LYS A 36 2.31 9.15 -0.64
CA LYS A 36 1.76 9.88 -1.80
C LYS A 36 2.77 10.03 -2.92
N CYS A 37 4.03 10.29 -2.62
CA CYS A 37 5.08 10.53 -3.61
C CYS A 37 6.10 9.39 -3.74
N TYR A 38 6.21 8.52 -2.73
CA TYR A 38 7.21 7.45 -2.65
C TYR A 38 8.65 7.94 -2.88
N HIS A 39 8.98 9.13 -2.38
CA HIS A 39 10.36 9.63 -2.37
C HIS A 39 10.99 9.46 -0.99
N GLN A 40 12.26 9.06 -0.95
CA GLN A 40 13.05 8.92 0.27
C GLN A 40 13.85 10.19 0.57
N ILE A 41 13.72 10.70 1.80
CA ILE A 41 14.43 11.89 2.27
C ILE A 41 14.87 11.64 3.73
N CYS A 42 16.00 12.18 4.17
CA CYS A 42 16.45 12.00 5.55
C CYS A 42 15.54 12.71 6.56
N ASP A 43 15.49 12.17 7.78
CA ASP A 43 14.69 12.73 8.88
C ASP A 43 14.93 14.23 9.11
N THR A 44 16.19 14.68 9.04
CA THR A 44 16.56 16.09 9.22
C THR A 44 15.92 17.00 8.17
N CYS A 45 15.95 16.60 6.88
CA CYS A 45 15.31 17.36 5.81
C CYS A 45 13.79 17.35 5.92
N VAL A 46 13.20 16.23 6.37
CA VAL A 46 11.76 16.16 6.63
C VAL A 46 11.37 17.10 7.77
N ARG A 47 12.08 17.07 8.90
CA ARG A 47 11.77 17.95 10.04
C ARG A 47 11.88 19.42 9.63
N HIS A 48 12.99 19.81 9.01
CA HIS A 48 13.20 21.21 8.63
C HIS A 48 12.18 21.74 7.61
N ASN A 49 11.80 20.95 6.60
CA ASN A 49 10.88 21.42 5.56
C ASN A 49 9.41 21.43 6.01
N TYR A 50 9.00 20.50 6.86
CA TYR A 50 7.61 20.32 7.27
C TYR A 50 7.32 20.83 8.70
N GLU A 51 8.27 21.49 9.37
CA GLU A 51 8.08 22.11 10.69
C GLU A 51 6.97 23.16 10.68
N ASN A 52 6.93 23.99 9.62
CA ASN A 52 5.93 25.03 9.44
C ASN A 52 4.59 24.52 8.89
N GLY A 53 4.39 23.19 8.82
CA GLY A 53 3.14 22.56 8.41
C GLY A 53 3.22 21.84 7.07
N GLN A 54 2.36 22.21 6.12
CA GLN A 54 2.30 21.54 4.81
C GLN A 54 3.28 22.17 3.83
N ALA A 55 4.10 21.34 3.20
CA ALA A 55 5.07 21.79 2.21
C ALA A 55 5.08 20.87 0.98
N ARG A 56 5.72 21.33 -0.09
CA ARG A 56 5.94 20.52 -1.30
C ARG A 56 7.09 19.54 -1.08
N CYS A 57 7.03 18.39 -1.76
CA CYS A 57 8.16 17.47 -1.82
C CYS A 57 9.43 18.18 -2.36
N LEU A 58 10.59 17.85 -1.78
CA LEU A 58 11.89 18.47 -2.11
C LEU A 58 12.53 17.93 -3.39
N ILE A 59 11.97 16.86 -3.97
CA ILE A 59 12.49 16.26 -5.20
C ILE A 59 12.09 17.11 -6.41
N LYS A 60 13.06 17.41 -7.26
CA LYS A 60 12.84 18.13 -8.53
C LYS A 60 11.83 17.37 -9.40
N GLY A 61 10.79 18.06 -9.87
CA GLY A 61 9.70 17.45 -10.64
C GLY A 61 8.57 16.86 -9.80
N CYS A 62 8.67 16.87 -8.46
CA CYS A 62 7.56 16.51 -7.58
C CYS A 62 6.85 17.77 -7.06
N GLU A 63 5.53 17.84 -7.29
CA GLU A 63 4.68 18.96 -6.84
C GLU A 63 3.63 18.54 -5.81
N LYS A 64 3.79 17.35 -5.23
CA LYS A 64 2.88 16.82 -4.22
C LYS A 64 3.05 17.59 -2.90
N ILE A 65 1.94 18.06 -2.33
CA ILE A 65 1.88 18.72 -1.03
C ILE A 65 1.71 17.65 0.05
N LEU A 66 2.63 17.63 1.02
CA LEU A 66 2.76 16.58 2.03
C LEU A 66 2.71 17.19 3.45
N ARG A 67 2.45 16.34 4.44
CA ARG A 67 2.46 16.68 5.88
C ARG A 67 3.55 15.89 6.60
N MET A 68 4.09 16.44 7.68
CA MET A 68 5.14 15.77 8.48
C MET A 68 4.70 14.39 8.99
N GLN A 69 3.43 14.24 9.38
CA GLN A 69 2.86 12.99 9.91
C GLN A 69 2.74 11.87 8.87
N ASP A 70 2.69 12.22 7.59
CA ASP A 70 2.54 11.25 6.48
C ASP A 70 3.88 10.58 6.13
N TRP A 71 5.00 10.98 6.77
CA TRP A 71 6.32 10.41 6.54
C TRP A 71 6.57 9.23 7.48
N ARG A 72 6.90 8.07 6.91
CA ARG A 72 7.18 6.83 7.64
C ARG A 72 8.53 6.26 7.24
N THR A 73 9.13 5.42 8.07
CA THR A 73 10.29 4.63 7.67
C THR A 73 9.83 3.52 6.73
N ALA A 74 10.49 3.37 5.57
CA ALA A 74 10.20 2.24 4.69
C ALA A 74 10.57 0.92 5.39
N PHE A 75 9.76 -0.12 5.17
CA PHE A 75 10.08 -1.46 5.68
C PHE A 75 10.99 -2.19 4.71
N PHE A 76 10.76 -2.00 3.41
CA PHE A 76 11.56 -2.58 2.35
C PHE A 76 12.62 -1.60 1.84
N GLY A 77 13.75 -2.13 1.37
CA GLY A 77 14.78 -1.34 0.70
C GLY A 77 14.33 -0.84 -0.67
N ASP A 78 13.52 -1.65 -1.37
CA ASP A 78 12.93 -1.30 -2.66
C ASP A 78 11.59 -0.55 -2.48
N LEU A 79 11.52 0.64 -3.08
CA LEU A 79 10.34 1.49 -3.06
C LEU A 79 9.20 0.97 -3.94
N ASP A 80 9.50 0.19 -4.97
CA ASP A 80 8.48 -0.41 -5.83
C ASP A 80 7.73 -1.52 -5.07
N VAL A 81 8.45 -2.31 -4.27
CA VAL A 81 7.85 -3.31 -3.37
C VAL A 81 7.01 -2.65 -2.28
N GLU A 82 7.51 -1.59 -1.65
CA GLU A 82 6.76 -0.86 -0.61
C GLU A 82 5.44 -0.28 -1.17
N ARG A 83 5.48 0.28 -2.39
CA ARG A 83 4.30 0.76 -3.10
C ARG A 83 3.31 -0.36 -3.40
N GLU A 84 3.79 -1.48 -3.91
CA GLU A 84 2.93 -2.63 -4.22
C GLU A 84 2.23 -3.15 -2.96
N VAL A 85 2.95 -3.29 -1.86
CA VAL A 85 2.39 -3.75 -0.58
C VAL A 85 1.30 -2.79 -0.07
N ASP A 86 1.48 -1.49 -0.22
CA ASP A 86 0.46 -0.50 0.14
C ASP A 86 -0.79 -0.58 -0.73
N VAL A 87 -0.61 -0.76 -2.05
CA VAL A 87 -1.72 -0.97 -2.99
C VAL A 87 -2.46 -2.25 -2.63
N ARG A 88 -1.75 -3.36 -2.42
CA ARG A 88 -2.33 -4.65 -1.99
C ARG A 88 -3.13 -4.50 -0.69
N ARG A 89 -2.58 -3.82 0.33
CA ARG A 89 -3.29 -3.54 1.60
C ARG A 89 -4.56 -2.71 1.37
N ARG A 90 -4.53 -1.74 0.47
CA ARG A 90 -5.69 -0.90 0.14
C ARG A 90 -6.77 -1.70 -0.58
N VAL A 91 -6.39 -2.51 -1.57
CA VAL A 91 -7.30 -3.38 -2.32
C VAL A 91 -7.91 -4.44 -1.39
N ALA A 92 -7.09 -5.14 -0.60
CA ALA A 92 -7.55 -6.17 0.33
C ALA A 92 -8.52 -5.67 1.40
N ARG A 93 -8.50 -4.37 1.75
CA ARG A 93 -9.50 -3.79 2.66
C ARG A 93 -10.91 -3.73 2.04
N VAL A 94 -11.00 -3.61 0.72
CA VAL A 94 -12.26 -3.51 -0.02
C VAL A 94 -12.68 -4.87 -0.59
N PHE A 95 -11.71 -5.63 -1.10
CA PHE A 95 -11.86 -6.94 -1.70
C PHE A 95 -11.40 -8.01 -0.70
N ASN A 96 -12.24 -8.30 0.29
CA ASN A 96 -11.95 -9.21 1.39
C ASN A 96 -12.83 -10.47 1.40
N GLN A 97 -13.28 -10.91 0.22
CA GLN A 97 -14.06 -12.13 0.06
C GLN A 97 -13.14 -13.36 0.19
N THR A 98 -13.65 -14.40 0.81
CA THR A 98 -12.96 -15.67 1.09
C THR A 98 -13.61 -16.81 0.31
N GLY A 99 -12.96 -17.97 0.23
CA GLY A 99 -13.51 -19.14 -0.50
C GLY A 99 -14.94 -19.53 -0.11
N ASP A 100 -15.31 -19.36 1.17
CA ASP A 100 -16.67 -19.61 1.69
C ASP A 100 -17.75 -18.72 1.06
N ASP A 101 -17.37 -17.60 0.44
CA ASP A 101 -18.30 -16.66 -0.18
C ASP A 101 -18.64 -17.05 -1.64
N PHE A 102 -18.08 -18.16 -2.15
CA PHE A 102 -18.26 -18.63 -3.53
C PHE A 102 -18.79 -20.06 -3.59
N GLU A 103 -19.59 -20.36 -4.62
CA GLU A 103 -20.18 -21.69 -4.83
C GLU A 103 -19.17 -22.70 -5.41
N SER A 104 -18.09 -22.23 -6.04
CA SER A 104 -17.09 -23.09 -6.67
C SER A 104 -15.67 -22.55 -6.52
N LEU A 105 -14.69 -23.47 -6.52
CA LEU A 105 -13.27 -23.12 -6.51
C LEU A 105 -12.88 -22.30 -7.74
N GLN A 106 -13.49 -22.57 -8.90
CA GLN A 106 -13.22 -21.81 -10.13
C GLN A 106 -13.64 -20.35 -9.96
N ALA A 107 -14.84 -20.08 -9.44
CA ALA A 107 -15.30 -18.71 -9.22
C ALA A 107 -14.42 -17.95 -8.22
N TYR A 108 -13.89 -18.63 -7.20
CA TYR A 108 -12.94 -18.04 -6.26
C TYR A 108 -11.59 -17.72 -6.93
N ASN A 109 -11.06 -18.62 -7.76
CA ASN A 109 -9.81 -18.37 -8.49
C ASN A 109 -9.96 -17.23 -9.51
N ASP A 110 -11.07 -17.15 -10.22
CA ASP A 110 -11.38 -16.05 -11.14
C ASP A 110 -11.45 -14.70 -10.39
N TYR A 111 -11.97 -14.71 -9.15
CA TYR A 111 -11.96 -13.55 -8.26
C TYR A 111 -10.54 -13.15 -7.82
N LEU A 112 -9.68 -14.11 -7.47
CA LEU A 112 -8.29 -13.83 -7.09
C LEU A 112 -7.51 -13.21 -8.25
N ASP A 113 -7.65 -13.77 -9.46
CA ASP A 113 -6.98 -13.25 -10.66
C ASP A 113 -7.44 -11.82 -11.02
N MET A 114 -8.73 -11.54 -10.85
CA MET A 114 -9.29 -10.21 -10.99
C MET A 114 -8.70 -9.20 -9.98
N VAL A 115 -8.54 -9.61 -8.72
CA VAL A 115 -7.92 -8.78 -7.67
C VAL A 115 -6.45 -8.51 -7.99
N GLU A 116 -5.69 -9.52 -8.42
CA GLU A 116 -4.29 -9.36 -8.81
C GLU A 116 -4.13 -8.45 -10.03
N THR A 117 -5.00 -8.60 -11.04
CA THR A 117 -5.03 -7.71 -12.20
C THR A 117 -5.27 -6.25 -11.78
N LEU A 118 -6.17 -6.02 -10.82
CA LEU A 118 -6.44 -4.69 -10.28
C LEU A 118 -5.22 -4.11 -9.55
N VAL A 119 -4.56 -4.92 -8.70
CA VAL A 119 -3.34 -4.50 -8.00
C VAL A 119 -2.24 -4.14 -9.01
N PHE A 120 -2.05 -4.96 -10.02
CA PHE A 120 -1.05 -4.74 -11.07
C PHE A 120 -1.30 -3.43 -11.83
N ASP A 121 -2.54 -3.19 -12.26
CA ASP A 121 -2.91 -1.95 -12.96
C ASP A 121 -2.73 -0.70 -12.09
N LEU A 122 -3.09 -0.78 -10.80
CA LEU A 122 -2.92 0.34 -9.86
C LEU A 122 -1.44 0.63 -9.57
N ASN A 123 -0.59 -0.41 -9.53
CA ASN A 123 0.84 -0.23 -9.36
C ASN A 123 1.48 0.37 -10.62
N LEU A 124 1.13 -0.18 -11.79
CA LEU A 124 1.68 0.26 -13.07
C LEU A 124 1.28 1.69 -13.43
N SER A 125 0.02 2.06 -13.24
CA SER A 125 -0.46 3.42 -13.51
C SER A 125 0.20 4.49 -12.64
N ALA A 126 0.68 4.12 -11.45
CA ALA A 126 1.43 5.02 -10.58
C ALA A 126 2.88 5.25 -11.05
N THR A 127 3.47 4.29 -11.76
CA THR A 127 4.84 4.37 -12.31
C THR A 127 4.85 4.90 -13.74
N MET A 128 3.85 4.53 -14.55
CA MET A 128 3.72 4.90 -15.96
C MET A 128 2.32 5.47 -16.23
N PRO A 129 2.08 6.78 -16.03
CA PRO A 129 0.76 7.39 -16.24
C PRO A 129 0.26 7.30 -17.69
N SER A 130 1.14 7.01 -18.65
CA SER A 130 0.79 6.81 -20.07
C SER A 130 0.22 5.42 -20.37
N THR A 131 0.37 4.44 -19.47
CA THR A 131 -0.19 3.10 -19.68
C THR A 131 -1.70 3.16 -19.42
N ARG A 132 -2.51 2.88 -20.45
CA ARG A 132 -3.95 2.74 -20.25
C ARG A 132 -4.17 1.53 -19.33
N PRO A 133 -4.81 1.70 -18.18
CA PRO A 133 -5.07 0.57 -17.30
C PRO A 133 -5.93 -0.44 -18.06
N ARG A 134 -5.53 -1.72 -18.09
CA ARG A 134 -6.35 -2.78 -18.73
C ARG A 134 -7.75 -2.84 -18.10
N SER A 135 -7.86 -2.38 -16.86
CA SER A 135 -9.08 -2.28 -16.05
C SER A 135 -10.11 -1.24 -16.49
N SER A 136 -9.91 -0.40 -17.51
CA SER A 136 -11.00 0.53 -17.92
C SER A 136 -12.27 -0.21 -18.39
N ALA A 137 -12.14 -1.46 -18.87
CA ALA A 137 -13.27 -2.33 -19.20
C ALA A 137 -13.61 -3.34 -18.08
N ALA A 138 -12.62 -3.78 -17.30
CA ALA A 138 -12.83 -4.76 -16.22
C ALA A 138 -13.45 -4.11 -14.96
N ALA A 139 -13.07 -2.87 -14.62
CA ALA A 139 -13.57 -2.13 -13.45
C ALA A 139 -15.08 -1.86 -13.51
N ALA A 140 -15.62 -1.61 -14.70
CA ALA A 140 -17.06 -1.42 -14.91
C ALA A 140 -17.89 -2.71 -14.79
N ARG A 141 -17.24 -3.87 -14.89
CA ARG A 141 -17.84 -5.20 -14.71
C ARG A 141 -17.65 -5.73 -13.29
N LEU A 142 -16.93 -5.01 -12.43
CA LEU A 142 -16.72 -5.45 -11.05
C LEU A 142 -18.08 -5.48 -10.34
N PRO A 143 -18.55 -6.64 -9.86
CA PRO A 143 -19.63 -6.63 -8.88
C PRO A 143 -19.16 -5.74 -7.73
N ARG A 144 -19.98 -4.76 -7.32
CA ARG A 144 -19.70 -3.96 -6.13
C ARG A 144 -19.36 -4.96 -5.02
N PRO A 145 -18.12 -4.99 -4.51
CA PRO A 145 -17.77 -5.98 -3.50
C PRO A 145 -18.73 -5.75 -2.34
N ARG A 146 -19.47 -6.79 -1.95
CA ARG A 146 -20.18 -6.78 -0.68
C ARG A 146 -19.10 -6.71 0.37
N ALA A 147 -18.79 -5.49 0.82
CA ALA A 147 -17.73 -5.26 1.78
C ALA A 147 -18.04 -6.12 3.01
N ARG A 148 -17.25 -7.17 3.23
CA ARG A 148 -17.45 -8.03 4.38
C ARG A 148 -17.11 -7.17 5.61
N PRO A 149 -17.97 -7.14 6.64
CA PRO A 149 -17.66 -6.37 7.83
C PRO A 149 -16.31 -6.82 8.41
N PRO A 150 -15.52 -5.91 9.01
CA PRO A 150 -14.18 -6.21 9.49
C PRO A 150 -14.17 -7.49 10.34
N ALA A 151 -13.10 -8.29 10.25
CA ALA A 151 -13.01 -9.57 10.95
C ALA A 151 -13.28 -9.47 12.46
N ALA A 152 -12.93 -8.34 13.09
CA ALA A 152 -13.25 -8.04 14.48
C ALA A 152 -14.77 -8.02 14.75
N ARG A 153 -15.54 -7.33 13.90
CA ARG A 153 -17.02 -7.33 13.92
C ARG A 153 -17.56 -8.73 13.63
N ARG A 154 -16.94 -9.43 12.67
CA ARG A 154 -17.05 -10.89 12.40
C ARG A 154 -17.15 -11.72 13.69
N ARG A 155 -16.04 -11.66 14.44
CA ARG A 155 -15.81 -12.43 15.66
C ARG A 155 -16.75 -11.99 16.77
N ALA A 156 -17.02 -10.70 16.90
CA ALA A 156 -17.96 -10.17 17.89
C ALA A 156 -19.40 -10.63 17.63
N GLU A 157 -19.86 -10.57 16.38
CA GLU A 157 -21.19 -11.05 15.97
C GLU A 157 -21.32 -12.57 16.16
N ALA A 158 -20.31 -13.35 15.76
CA ALA A 158 -20.29 -14.80 15.98
C ALA A 158 -20.27 -15.17 17.48
N ALA A 159 -19.50 -14.45 18.31
CA ALA A 159 -19.48 -14.65 19.76
C ALA A 159 -20.82 -14.24 20.41
N ALA A 160 -21.46 -13.17 19.93
CA ALA A 160 -22.78 -12.77 20.40
C ALA A 160 -23.88 -13.76 20.01
N ALA A 161 -23.81 -14.35 18.81
CA ALA A 161 -24.72 -15.40 18.37
C ALA A 161 -24.61 -16.66 19.25
N ARG A 162 -23.39 -17.15 19.50
CA ARG A 162 -23.15 -18.28 20.42
C ARG A 162 -23.67 -18.03 21.83
N ARG A 163 -23.56 -16.79 22.33
CA ARG A 163 -24.11 -16.40 23.64
C ARG A 163 -25.63 -16.36 23.68
N ARG A 164 -26.30 -16.09 22.55
CA ARG A 164 -27.77 -16.14 22.45
C ARG A 164 -28.25 -17.58 22.42
N GLU A 165 -27.63 -18.40 21.58
CA GLU A 165 -27.92 -19.83 21.47
C GLU A 165 -27.72 -20.57 22.80
N ALA A 166 -26.62 -20.28 23.52
CA ALA A 166 -26.41 -20.84 24.87
C ALA A 166 -27.52 -20.41 25.87
N ARG A 167 -27.99 -19.15 25.81
CA ARG A 167 -29.09 -18.67 26.66
C ARG A 167 -30.44 -19.29 26.30
N GLU A 168 -30.67 -19.60 25.03
CA GLU A 168 -31.89 -20.29 24.58
C GLU A 168 -31.91 -21.74 25.08
N LEU A 169 -30.77 -22.45 25.00
CA LEU A 169 -30.64 -23.80 25.57
C LEU A 169 -30.84 -23.83 27.09
N ASP A 170 -30.29 -22.86 27.82
CA ASP A 170 -30.45 -22.75 29.28
C ASP A 170 -31.91 -22.44 29.71
N LEU A 171 -32.77 -21.96 28.80
CA LEU A 171 -34.18 -21.68 29.05
C LEU A 171 -35.10 -22.85 28.71
N GLU A 172 -34.58 -23.84 27.98
CA GLU A 172 -35.31 -25.04 27.56
C GLU A 172 -35.10 -26.25 28.51
N GLU A 173 -34.17 -26.16 29.48
CA GLU A 173 -34.02 -27.07 30.64
C GLU A 173 -34.86 -26.64 31.86
#